data_AF-A0A6J5F829-F1
#
_entry.id   AF-A0A6J5F829-F1
#
_cell.length_a   1.000
_cell.length_b   1.000
_cell.length_c   1.000
_cell.angle_alpha   90.00
_cell.angle_beta   90.00
_cell.angle_gamma   90.00
#
_symmetry.space_group_name_H-M   'P 1'
#
loop_
_entity.id
_entity.type
_entity.pdbx_description
1 polymer ?
#
loop_
_entity_poly.entity_id
_entity_poly.type
_entity_poly.pdbx_seq_one_letter_code
_entity_poly.pdbx_strand_id
1 'polypeptide(L)'
;MKNVRKISPSERRLAETVYHVELSRGASIIASTLSRVTAETALNEVVSEFVALHGTGNIDLFSELLRERLTQKGRTDLATELFRTREVTVSTSLGKRRVSQ
;
A
#
# COMPACT_ATOMS: atom_id res chain seq x y z
N MET A 1 -18.82 3.77 10.96
CA MET A 1 -17.76 4.67 11.48
C MET A 1 -16.44 3.93 11.30
N LYS A 2 -15.58 4.35 10.36
CA LYS A 2 -14.29 3.70 10.13
C LYS A 2 -13.36 4.19 11.26
N ASN A 3 -13.05 3.34 12.25
CA ASN A 3 -12.07 3.66 13.29
C ASN A 3 -10.70 3.79 12.62
N VAL A 4 -10.39 4.98 12.12
CA VAL A 4 -9.03 5.30 11.67
C VAL A 4 -8.19 5.37 12.93
N ARG A 5 -7.45 4.29 13.24
CA ARG A 5 -6.39 4.33 14.25
C ARG A 5 -5.54 5.55 13.92
N LYS A 6 -5.49 6.53 14.83
CA LYS A 6 -4.54 7.63 14.71
C LYS A 6 -3.15 7.01 14.84
N ILE A 7 -2.44 6.88 13.73
CA ILE A 7 -1.06 6.42 13.72
C ILE A 7 -0.23 7.49 14.42
N SER A 8 0.46 7.15 15.51
CA SER A 8 1.30 8.13 16.20
C SER A 8 2.51 8.51 15.34
N PRO A 9 3.04 9.74 15.44
CA PRO A 9 4.24 10.14 14.71
C PRO A 9 5.46 9.24 14.97
N SER A 10 5.53 8.64 16.16
CA SER A 10 6.54 7.64 16.53
C SER A 10 6.37 6.33 15.78
N GLU A 11 5.15 5.78 15.71
CA GLU A 11 4.86 4.56 14.95
C GLU A 11 5.12 4.74 13.45
N ARG A 12 4.79 5.92 12.92
CA ARG A 12 5.09 6.27 11.53
C ARG A 12 6.59 6.27 11.24
N ARG A 13 7.40 6.94 12.06
CA ARG A 13 8.87 6.96 11.90
C ARG A 13 9.49 5.58 12.05
N LEU A 14 8.97 4.77 12.97
CA LEU A 14 9.40 3.37 13.11
C LEU A 14 9.06 2.58 11.85
N ALA A 15 7.85 2.70 11.30
CA ALA A 15 7.45 2.04 10.07
C ALA A 15 8.26 2.51 8.84
N GLU A 16 8.58 3.81 8.74
CA GLU A 16 9.48 4.33 7.70
C GLU A 16 10.86 3.68 7.76
N THR A 17 11.35 3.38 8.96
CA THR A 17 12.64 2.72 9.18
C THR A 17 12.54 1.23 8.88
N VAL A 18 11.55 0.55 9.44
CA VAL A 18 11.37 -0.91 9.31
C VAL A 18 11.09 -1.31 7.87
N TYR A 19 10.21 -0.59 7.17
CA TYR A 19 9.80 -0.90 5.81
C TYR A 19 10.57 -0.10 4.76
N HIS A 20 11.71 0.50 5.12
CA HIS A 20 12.44 1.40 4.24
C HIS A 20 12.78 0.76 2.89
N VAL A 21 13.18 -0.51 2.89
CA VAL A 21 13.59 -1.25 1.69
C VAL A 21 12.40 -1.51 0.78
N GLU A 22 11.30 -2.03 1.34
CA GLU A 22 10.07 -2.33 0.62
C GLU A 22 9.45 -1.06 0.05
N LEU A 23 9.46 0.03 0.82
CA LEU A 23 9.00 1.33 0.35
C LEU A 23 9.86 1.88 -0.79
N SER A 24 11.19 1.73 -0.72
CA SER A 24 12.11 2.18 -1.77
C SER A 24 11.95 1.36 -3.04
N ARG A 25 11.87 0.03 -2.89
CA ARG A 25 11.68 -0.91 -3.99
C ARG A 25 10.33 -0.70 -4.66
N GLY A 26 9.25 -0.71 -3.88
CA GLY A 26 7.89 -0.52 -4.38
C GLY A 26 7.71 0.82 -5.10
N ALA A 27 8.18 1.92 -4.50
CA ALA A 27 8.11 3.23 -5.14
C ALA A 27 8.88 3.28 -6.47
N SER A 28 10.01 2.56 -6.58
CA SER A 28 10.80 2.51 -7.81
C SER A 28 10.13 1.68 -8.90
N ILE A 29 9.63 0.49 -8.57
CA ILE A 29 8.88 -0.38 -9.50
C ILE A 29 7.68 0.38 -10.04
N ILE A 30 6.86 0.94 -9.15
CA ILE A 30 5.64 1.66 -9.53
C ILE A 30 5.96 2.91 -10.35
N ALA A 31 6.94 3.73 -9.94
CA ALA A 31 7.27 4.95 -10.67
C ALA A 31 7.84 4.70 -12.07
N SER A 32 8.45 3.54 -12.30
CA SER A 32 8.98 3.12 -13.60
C SER A 32 7.90 2.67 -14.60
N THR A 33 6.65 2.51 -14.15
CA THR A 33 5.56 2.07 -15.02
C THR A 33 5.14 3.16 -16.02
N LEU A 34 4.97 2.75 -17.28
CA LEU A 34 4.64 3.63 -18.41
C LEU A 34 3.15 3.63 -18.76
N SER A 35 2.40 2.63 -18.29
CA SER A 35 0.95 2.53 -18.52
C SER A 35 0.18 2.36 -17.22
N ARG A 36 -1.09 2.76 -17.22
CA ARG A 36 -1.99 2.60 -16.08
C ARG A 36 -2.19 1.13 -15.69
N VAL A 37 -2.31 0.23 -16.68
CA VAL A 37 -2.47 -1.21 -16.45
C VAL A 37 -1.24 -1.80 -15.75
N THR A 38 -0.04 -1.42 -16.20
CA THR A 38 1.22 -1.84 -15.54
C THR A 38 1.36 -1.24 -14.15
N ALA A 39 0.85 -0.01 -13.93
CA ALA A 39 0.87 0.62 -12.62
C ALA A 39 -0.05 -0.09 -11.63
N GLU A 40 -1.30 -0.39 -12.01
CA GLU A 40 -2.25 -1.13 -11.18
C GLU A 40 -1.73 -2.52 -10.82
N THR A 41 -1.09 -3.22 -11.76
CA THR A 41 -0.45 -4.51 -11.51
C THR A 41 0.70 -4.37 -10.52
N ALA A 42 1.62 -3.42 -10.74
CA ALA A 42 2.74 -3.16 -9.83
C ALA A 42 2.28 -2.75 -8.42
N LEU A 43 1.22 -1.95 -8.31
CA LEU A 43 0.63 -1.57 -7.03
C LEU A 43 0.11 -2.81 -6.28
N ASN A 44 -0.63 -3.69 -6.96
CA ASN A 44 -1.13 -4.92 -6.35
C ASN A 44 -0.01 -5.86 -5.93
N GLU A 45 1.03 -6.02 -6.75
CA GLU A 45 2.19 -6.86 -6.43
C GLU A 45 2.93 -6.35 -5.19
N VAL A 46 3.25 -5.05 -5.14
CA VAL A 46 3.96 -4.45 -4.00
C VAL A 46 3.16 -4.58 -2.71
N VAL A 47 1.85 -4.36 -2.77
CA VAL A 47 0.97 -4.50 -1.60
C VAL A 47 0.81 -5.96 -1.19
N SER A 48 0.67 -6.89 -2.14
CA SER A 48 0.56 -8.31 -1.87
C SER A 48 1.86 -8.88 -1.27
N GLU A 49 3.01 -8.47 -1.76
CA GLU A 49 4.33 -8.84 -1.23
C GLU A 49 4.48 -8.34 0.21
N PHE A 50 4.11 -7.08 0.48
CA PHE A 50 4.11 -6.53 1.84
C PHE A 50 3.22 -7.35 2.79
N VAL A 51 2.00 -7.67 2.37
CA VAL A 51 1.06 -8.46 3.19
C VAL A 51 1.57 -9.87 3.43
N ALA A 52 2.21 -10.50 2.43
CA ALA A 52 2.79 -11.82 2.59
C ALA A 52 3.94 -11.85 3.62
N LEU A 53 4.72 -10.77 3.70
CA LEU A 53 5.87 -10.66 4.60
C LEU A 53 5.50 -10.18 6.01
N HIS A 54 4.63 -9.17 6.11
CA HIS A 54 4.36 -8.43 7.36
C HIS A 54 2.92 -8.58 7.87
N GLY A 55 2.06 -9.26 7.10
CA GLY A 55 0.62 -9.37 7.37
C GLY A 55 -0.15 -8.09 7.03
N THR A 56 -1.45 -8.11 7.30
CA THR A 56 -2.36 -6.99 6.96
C THR A 56 -2.40 -5.87 8.00
N GLY A 57 -1.79 -6.07 9.19
CA GLY A 57 -1.93 -5.17 10.33
C GLY A 57 -1.42 -3.74 10.10
N ASN A 58 -0.43 -3.58 9.22
CA ASN A 58 0.23 -2.31 8.91
C ASN A 58 0.07 -1.87 7.45
N ILE A 59 -0.83 -2.50 6.70
CA ILE A 59 -1.03 -2.22 5.26
C ILE A 59 -1.42 -0.76 5.01
N ASP A 60 -2.16 -0.16 5.94
CA ASP A 60 -2.65 1.20 5.87
C ASP A 60 -1.51 2.20 5.98
N LEU A 61 -0.64 2.00 6.97
CA LEU A 61 0.55 2.79 7.21
C LEU A 61 1.55 2.63 6.06
N PHE A 62 1.78 1.40 5.59
CA PHE A 62 2.64 1.15 4.44
C PHE A 62 2.12 1.86 3.18
N SER A 63 0.81 1.76 2.90
CA SER A 63 0.19 2.42 1.75
C SER A 63 0.31 3.94 1.82
N GLU A 64 0.14 4.54 3.00
CA GLU A 64 0.30 5.97 3.21
C GLU A 64 1.73 6.43 2.91
N LEU A 65 2.74 5.75 3.48
CA LEU A 65 4.14 6.04 3.24
C LEU A 65 4.55 5.84 1.77
N LEU A 66 4.01 4.82 1.11
CA LEU A 66 4.27 4.57 -0.30
C LEU A 66 3.72 5.70 -1.20
N ARG A 67 2.53 6.22 -0.88
CA ARG A 67 1.93 7.36 -1.62
C ARG A 67 2.77 8.61 -1.49
N GLU A 68 3.28 8.89 -0.31
CA GLU A 68 4.15 10.05 -0.10
C GLU A 68 5.41 9.95 -0.94
N ARG A 69 6.05 8.77 -0.98
CA ARG A 69 7.23 8.55 -1.82
C ARG A 69 6.93 8.69 -3.32
N LEU A 70 5.78 8.20 -3.78
CA LEU A 70 5.34 8.38 -5.16
C LEU A 70 5.08 9.86 -5.48
N THR A 71 4.47 10.60 -4.54
CA THR A 71 4.23 12.04 -4.67
C THR A 71 5.56 12.81 -4.73
N GLN A 72 6.52 12.48 -3.86
CA GLN A 72 7.87 13.07 -3.86
C GLN A 72 8.64 12.78 -5.16
N LYS A 73 8.37 11.64 -5.82
CA LYS A 73 8.90 11.29 -7.14
C LYS A 73 8.15 11.94 -8.31
N GLY A 74 7.15 12.78 -8.06
CA GLY A 74 6.35 13.45 -9.09
C GLY A 74 5.26 12.56 -9.72
N ARG A 75 5.01 11.36 -9.17
CA ARG A 75 3.97 10.43 -9.65
C ARG A 75 2.69 10.51 -8.81
N THR A 76 2.16 11.72 -8.68
CA THR A 76 0.91 12.00 -7.92
C THR A 76 -0.31 11.29 -8.53
N ASP A 77 -0.27 11.04 -9.85
CA ASP A 77 -1.23 10.21 -10.58
C ASP A 77 -1.32 8.81 -9.97
N LEU A 78 -0.17 8.17 -9.74
CA LEU A 78 -0.09 6.82 -9.18
C LEU A 78 -0.39 6.80 -7.68
N ALA A 79 -0.01 7.86 -6.96
CA ALA A 79 -0.39 8.01 -5.55
C ALA A 79 -1.91 8.10 -5.38
N THR A 80 -2.63 8.68 -6.34
CA THR A 80 -4.10 8.74 -6.33
C THR A 80 -4.71 7.39 -6.68
N GLU A 81 -4.14 6.67 -7.65
CA GLU A 81 -4.61 5.33 -8.01
C GLU A 81 -4.48 4.32 -6.86
N LEU A 82 -3.39 4.37 -6.07
CA LEU A 82 -3.23 3.50 -4.90
C LEU A 82 -4.42 3.62 -3.91
N PHE A 83 -4.97 4.83 -3.73
CA PHE A 83 -6.16 5.00 -2.87
C PHE A 83 -7.35 4.22 -3.39
N ARG A 84 -7.57 4.24 -4.70
CA ARG A 84 -8.67 3.54 -5.36
C ARG A 84 -8.49 2.03 -5.27
N THR A 85 -7.28 1.52 -5.53
CA THR A 85 -6.97 0.08 -5.49
C THR A 85 -7.06 -0.51 -4.07
N ARG A 86 -6.67 0.25 -3.03
CA ARG A 86 -6.80 -0.18 -1.63
C ARG A 86 -8.27 -0.38 -1.23
N GLU A 87 -9.19 0.46 -1.72
CA GLU A 87 -10.61 0.34 -1.42
C GLU A 87 -11.22 -0.98 -1.94
N VAL A 88 -10.73 -1.46 -3.08
CA VAL A 88 -11.16 -2.74 -3.69
C VAL A 88 -10.53 -3.95 -2.99
N THR A 89 -9.25 -3.86 -2.64
CA THR A 89 -8.51 -4.99 -2.05
C THR A 89 -8.96 -5.32 -0.63
N VAL A 90 -9.21 -4.30 0.21
CA VAL A 90 -9.71 -4.49 1.58
C VAL A 90 -11.13 -5.08 1.57
N SER A 91 -11.97 -4.67 0.62
CA SER A 91 -13.33 -5.20 0.45
C SER A 91 -13.34 -6.66 -0.01
N THR A 92 -12.34 -7.08 -0.79
CA THR A 92 -12.23 -8.46 -1.28
C THR A 92 -11.58 -9.39 -0.25
N SER A 93 -10.63 -8.88 0.55
CA SER A 93 -9.99 -9.67 1.61
C SER A 93 -10.85 -9.85 2.87
N LEU A 94 -11.87 -9.00 3.10
CA LEU A 94 -12.82 -9.16 4.21
C LEU A 94 -14.00 -10.11 3.86
N GLY A 95 -14.15 -10.49 2.57
CA GLY A 95 -15.27 -11.29 2.07
C GLY A 95 -15.06 -12.82 2.05
N LYS A 96 -13.86 -13.35 2.36
CA LYS A 96 -13.58 -14.80 2.26
C LYS A 96 -13.65 -15.58 3.58
N ARG A 97 -14.29 -15.05 4.63
CA ARG A 97 -14.60 -15.79 5.88
C ARG A 97 -16.10 -16.08 6.04
N ARG A 98 -16.75 -16.59 4.98
CA ARG A 98 -17.99 -17.38 5.09
C ARG A 98 -18.12 -18.28 3.87
N VAL A 99 -17.58 -19.49 3.94
CA VAL A 99 -18.28 -20.70 3.47
C VAL A 99 -17.82 -21.85 4.36
N SER A 100 -18.81 -22.47 5.00
CA SER A 100 -18.74 -23.64 5.85
C SER A 100 -18.11 -24.85 5.16
N GLN A 101 -17.43 -25.69 5.95
CA GLN A 101 -17.70 -27.12 5.99
C GLN A 101 -17.76 -27.56 7.44
#